data_AF-A0AAD9Z4F9-F1
#
_entry.id   AF-A0AAD9Z4F9-F1
#
_cell.length_a   1.000
_cell.length_b   1.000
_cell.length_c   1.000
_cell.angle_alpha   90.00
_cell.angle_beta   90.00
_cell.angle_gamma   90.00
#
_symmetry.space_group_name_H-M   'P 1'
#
loop_
_entity.id
_entity.type
_entity.pdbx_description
1 polymer ?
#
loop_
_entity_poly.entity_id
_entity_poly.type
_entity_poly.pdbx_seq_one_letter_code
_entity_poly.pdbx_strand_id
1 'polypeptide(L)'
;MSTINRLLSRRHKHQHGTQKEKSNGGPLNGLFVTDGEKRLHEKDDDKKIKLIQHRLARAGITNFKDADVAYVLNAAYASGNTDKAYELLVLLEDSEEGIIQSYDPNIKMLGAINREGVTCYLDALLYAMFARLGSFEAMLYKNFEDPPRKKLATLLRLWVNTLRAGKLITTDIVRYVPNML
;
A
#
# COMPACT_ATOMS: atom_id res chain seq x y z
N MET A 1 -21.15 49.26 46.18
CA MET A 1 -21.34 48.21 45.15
C MET A 1 -20.21 48.30 44.14
N SER A 2 -19.48 47.19 44.02
CA SER A 2 -18.57 46.73 42.97
C SER A 2 -17.46 47.61 42.40
N THR A 3 -16.24 47.13 42.65
CA THR A 3 -14.91 47.49 42.18
C THR A 3 -14.76 47.40 40.64
N ILE A 4 -14.20 48.43 40.01
CA ILE A 4 -13.77 48.44 38.60
C ILE A 4 -12.31 47.98 38.55
N ASN A 5 -12.07 46.75 38.07
CA ASN A 5 -10.72 46.23 37.85
C ASN A 5 -10.16 46.67 36.49
N ARG A 6 -9.05 47.41 36.59
CA ARG A 6 -8.10 47.72 35.53
C ARG A 6 -7.34 46.45 35.12
N LEU A 7 -7.34 46.18 33.82
CA LEU A 7 -6.19 45.90 32.96
C LEU A 7 -4.98 45.10 33.50
N LEU A 8 -4.57 44.14 32.65
CA LEU A 8 -3.28 43.44 32.53
C LEU A 8 -3.14 42.13 33.32
N SER A 9 -3.42 41.01 32.65
CA SER A 9 -2.76 39.74 32.95
C SER A 9 -2.38 38.98 31.69
N ARG A 10 -1.07 38.94 31.47
CA ARG A 10 -0.26 37.77 31.07
C ARG A 10 -0.53 37.15 29.69
N ARG A 11 0.26 37.66 28.75
CA ARG A 11 0.90 36.99 27.61
C ARG A 11 1.32 35.55 27.97
N HIS A 12 0.51 34.55 27.62
CA HIS A 12 0.94 33.14 27.63
C HIS A 12 1.51 32.79 26.26
N LYS A 13 2.83 32.62 26.24
CA LYS A 13 3.63 32.13 25.12
C LYS A 13 3.45 30.62 25.04
N HIS A 14 2.52 30.12 24.22
CA HIS A 14 2.53 28.72 23.81
C HIS A 14 3.56 28.55 22.69
N GLN A 15 4.80 28.25 23.09
CA GLN A 15 5.73 27.51 22.23
C GLN A 15 5.19 26.08 22.14
N HIS A 16 4.37 25.80 21.12
CA HIS A 16 4.19 24.43 20.69
C HIS A 16 5.37 24.10 19.79
N GLY A 17 6.40 23.50 20.40
CA GLY A 17 7.42 22.80 19.65
C GLY A 17 6.72 21.72 18.83
N THR A 18 6.68 21.90 17.52
CA THR A 18 6.37 20.84 16.57
C THR A 18 7.41 19.74 16.77
N GLN A 19 7.08 18.79 17.62
CA GLN A 19 7.67 17.46 17.57
C GLN A 19 7.31 16.92 16.18
N LYS A 20 8.29 16.91 15.29
CA LYS A 20 8.27 16.05 14.12
C LYS A 20 8.13 14.62 14.66
N GLU A 21 6.92 14.09 14.64
CA GLU A 21 6.73 12.65 14.67
C GLU A 21 7.54 12.09 13.51
N LYS A 22 8.68 11.49 13.84
CA LYS A 22 9.36 10.60 12.91
C LYS A 22 8.39 9.46 12.69
N SER A 23 7.66 9.50 11.57
CA SER A 23 6.85 8.38 11.11
C SER A 23 7.78 7.19 10.91
N ASN A 24 7.89 6.35 11.93
CA ASN A 24 8.67 5.12 11.92
C ASN A 24 7.99 4.00 11.10
N GLY A 25 6.94 4.33 10.35
CA GLY A 25 6.21 3.40 9.52
C GLY A 25 7.00 3.05 8.26
N GLY A 26 7.25 1.75 8.07
CA GLY A 26 7.61 1.24 6.76
C GLY A 26 6.45 1.49 5.77
N PRO A 27 6.69 1.30 4.46
CA PRO A 27 5.70 1.58 3.42
C PRO A 27 4.36 0.84 3.65
N LEU A 28 4.39 -0.31 4.32
CA LEU A 28 3.18 -1.10 4.62
C LEU A 28 2.40 -0.65 5.85
N ASN A 29 3.00 0.08 6.79
CA ASN A 29 2.31 0.49 8.03
C ASN A 29 1.11 1.41 7.75
N GLY A 30 1.10 2.08 6.60
CA GLY A 30 -0.06 2.83 6.12
C GLY A 30 -0.98 2.00 5.23
N LEU A 31 -0.45 1.11 4.38
CA LEU A 31 -1.21 0.42 3.34
C LEU A 31 -1.95 -0.83 3.82
N PHE A 32 -1.35 -1.60 4.73
CA PHE A 32 -1.78 -2.97 5.03
C PHE A 32 -2.05 -3.26 6.52
N VAL A 33 -1.68 -2.37 7.43
CA VAL A 33 -1.88 -2.62 8.88
C VAL A 33 -3.27 -2.16 9.33
N THR A 34 -4.17 -3.13 9.47
CA THR A 34 -5.34 -3.05 10.38
C THR A 34 -5.38 -4.32 11.21
N ASP A 35 -5.62 -4.16 12.51
CA ASP A 35 -5.56 -5.20 13.55
C ASP A 35 -6.15 -6.56 13.17
N GLY A 36 -5.46 -7.62 13.62
CA GLY A 36 -6.09 -8.88 13.99
C GLY A 36 -6.02 -10.00 12.97
N GLU A 37 -4.81 -10.50 12.68
CA GLU A 37 -4.58 -11.93 12.37
C GLU A 37 -3.06 -12.21 12.40
N LYS A 38 -2.46 -12.23 13.60
CA LYS A 38 -1.09 -12.73 13.77
C LYS A 38 -1.11 -14.25 13.64
N ARG A 39 -0.80 -14.78 12.46
CA ARG A 39 -0.39 -16.20 12.36
C ARG A 39 0.92 -16.38 13.13
N LEU A 40 1.04 -17.53 13.80
CA LEU A 40 2.19 -17.88 14.62
C LEU A 40 3.45 -17.89 13.76
N HIS A 41 4.45 -17.12 14.17
CA HIS A 41 5.74 -17.01 13.51
C HIS A 41 6.52 -18.32 13.66
N GLU A 42 6.69 -19.07 12.56
CA GLU A 42 7.45 -20.32 12.57
C GLU A 42 8.94 -20.07 12.31
N LYS A 43 9.84 -20.91 12.87
CA LYS A 43 11.30 -20.78 12.60
C LYS A 43 11.66 -20.91 11.12
N ASP A 44 10.79 -21.49 10.31
CA ASP A 44 10.96 -21.58 8.86
C ASP A 44 10.73 -20.22 8.16
N ASP A 45 9.89 -19.35 8.74
CA ASP A 45 9.60 -18.03 8.20
C ASP A 45 10.81 -17.10 8.28
N ASP A 46 11.64 -17.21 9.32
CA ASP A 46 12.90 -16.45 9.43
C ASP A 46 13.82 -16.68 8.23
N LYS A 47 13.93 -17.92 7.76
CA LYS A 47 14.76 -18.26 6.60
C LYS A 47 14.16 -17.69 5.32
N LYS A 48 12.83 -17.77 5.17
CA LYS A 48 12.09 -17.21 4.02
C LYS A 48 12.22 -15.69 3.97
N ILE A 49 12.05 -15.00 5.11
CA ILE A 49 12.19 -13.55 5.23
C ILE A 49 13.59 -13.12 4.78
N LYS A 50 14.64 -13.76 5.31
CA LYS A 50 16.03 -13.44 4.92
C LYS A 50 16.30 -13.69 3.44
N LEU A 51 15.75 -14.77 2.87
CA LEU A 51 15.85 -15.06 1.45
C LEU A 51 15.20 -13.97 0.60
N ILE A 52 14.00 -13.52 0.98
CA ILE A 52 13.28 -12.44 0.28
C ILE A 52 14.05 -11.13 0.41
N GLN A 53 14.50 -10.76 1.61
CA GLN A 53 15.32 -9.56 1.84
C GLN A 53 16.58 -9.54 0.97
N HIS A 54 17.30 -10.66 0.90
CA HIS A 54 18.49 -10.76 0.04
C HIS A 54 18.14 -10.57 -1.45
N ARG A 55 17.02 -11.11 -1.92
CA ARG A 55 16.56 -10.91 -3.31
C ARG A 55 16.17 -9.46 -3.59
N LEU A 56 15.49 -8.81 -2.65
CA LEU A 56 15.12 -7.39 -2.74
C LEU A 56 16.39 -6.52 -2.82
N ALA A 57 17.35 -6.75 -1.93
CA ALA A 57 18.61 -6.02 -1.93
C ALA A 57 19.38 -6.19 -3.25
N ARG A 58 19.39 -7.40 -3.83
CA ARG A 58 20.00 -7.65 -5.15
C ARG A 58 19.28 -6.92 -6.30
N ALA A 59 18.01 -6.63 -6.14
CA ALA A 59 17.21 -5.82 -7.06
C ALA A 59 17.30 -4.30 -6.79
N GLY A 60 18.07 -3.88 -5.77
CA GLY A 60 18.20 -2.47 -5.39
C GLY A 60 17.11 -1.95 -4.43
N ILE A 61 16.24 -2.84 -3.94
CA ILE A 61 15.11 -2.51 -3.07
C ILE A 61 15.52 -2.76 -1.62
N THR A 62 15.54 -1.72 -0.78
CA THR A 62 16.04 -1.79 0.62
C THR A 62 15.14 -1.10 1.65
N ASN A 63 13.97 -0.60 1.24
CA ASN A 63 13.03 0.14 2.07
C ASN A 63 12.12 -0.76 2.95
N PHE A 64 11.96 -2.05 2.60
CA PHE A 64 11.13 -3.00 3.35
C PHE A 64 11.85 -3.57 4.59
N LYS A 65 11.18 -3.51 5.74
CA LYS A 65 11.65 -4.13 6.99
C LYS A 65 11.23 -5.60 7.05
N ASP A 66 11.86 -6.39 7.93
CA ASP A 66 11.50 -7.80 8.13
C ASP A 66 10.03 -8.00 8.50
N ALA A 67 9.45 -7.05 9.26
CA ALA A 67 8.03 -7.06 9.58
C ALA A 67 7.14 -6.86 8.33
N ASP A 68 7.57 -6.03 7.39
CA ASP A 68 6.87 -5.80 6.13
C ASP A 68 6.89 -7.08 5.27
N VAL A 69 8.06 -7.69 5.17
CA VAL A 69 8.26 -8.96 4.44
C VAL A 69 7.46 -10.10 5.06
N ALA A 70 7.47 -10.22 6.39
CA ALA A 70 6.72 -11.23 7.13
C ALA A 70 5.21 -11.05 6.94
N TYR A 71 4.72 -9.80 6.93
CA TYR A 71 3.33 -9.49 6.65
C TYR A 71 2.93 -9.98 5.27
N VAL A 72 3.68 -9.58 4.23
CA VAL A 72 3.38 -9.96 2.83
C VAL A 72 3.48 -11.47 2.62
N LEU A 73 4.48 -12.13 3.22
CA LEU A 73 4.64 -13.59 3.14
C LEU A 73 3.40 -14.33 3.66
N ASN A 74 2.76 -13.81 4.70
CA ASN A 74 1.58 -14.39 5.31
C ASN A 74 0.25 -13.92 4.68
N ALA A 75 0.28 -12.93 3.80
CA ALA A 75 -0.90 -12.39 3.14
C ALA A 75 -1.49 -13.39 2.14
N ALA A 76 -2.76 -13.21 1.77
CA ALA A 76 -3.49 -14.16 0.92
C ALA A 76 -2.84 -14.33 -0.47
N TYR A 77 -2.24 -13.27 -1.00
CA TYR A 77 -1.49 -13.34 -2.25
C TYR A 77 -0.35 -14.37 -2.20
N ALA A 78 0.49 -14.28 -1.17
CA ALA A 78 1.70 -15.10 -1.06
C ALA A 78 1.42 -16.46 -0.43
N SER A 79 0.55 -16.53 0.59
CA SER A 79 0.20 -17.76 1.30
C SER A 79 1.42 -18.61 1.69
N GLY A 80 2.47 -17.98 2.21
CA GLY A 80 3.72 -18.62 2.62
C GLY A 80 4.72 -18.91 1.48
N ASN A 81 4.39 -18.57 0.24
CA ASN A 81 5.28 -18.74 -0.92
C ASN A 81 6.25 -17.55 -1.08
N THR A 82 7.54 -17.84 -1.07
CA THR A 82 8.61 -16.83 -1.15
C THR A 82 8.67 -16.08 -2.47
N ASP A 83 8.38 -16.75 -3.59
CA ASP A 83 8.40 -16.12 -4.91
C ASP A 83 7.26 -15.13 -5.06
N LYS A 84 6.06 -15.51 -4.62
CA LYS A 84 4.91 -14.61 -4.63
C LYS A 84 5.07 -13.43 -3.68
N ALA A 85 5.65 -13.66 -2.50
CA ALA A 85 5.93 -12.57 -1.56
C ALA A 85 6.92 -11.56 -2.15
N TYR A 86 8.02 -12.04 -2.74
CA TYR A 86 8.98 -11.21 -3.44
C TYR A 86 8.33 -10.43 -4.59
N GLU A 87 7.54 -11.12 -5.42
CA GLU A 87 6.82 -10.52 -6.54
C GLU A 87 5.90 -9.37 -6.11
N LEU A 88 5.10 -9.58 -5.05
CA LEU A 88 4.19 -8.54 -4.55
C LEU A 88 4.96 -7.35 -3.97
N LEU A 89 6.10 -7.57 -3.31
CA LEU A 89 6.95 -6.49 -2.79
C LEU A 89 7.57 -5.67 -3.92
N VAL A 90 7.99 -6.30 -5.02
CA VAL A 90 8.47 -5.60 -6.22
C VAL A 90 7.35 -4.78 -6.87
N LEU A 91 6.16 -5.37 -7.05
CA LEU A 91 5.01 -4.65 -7.60
C LEU A 91 4.61 -3.44 -6.74
N LEU A 92 4.74 -3.57 -5.42
CA LEU A 92 4.48 -2.48 -4.51
C LEU A 92 5.52 -1.37 -4.63
N GLU A 93 6.80 -1.70 -4.66
CA GLU A 93 7.88 -0.72 -4.85
C GLU A 93 7.65 0.10 -6.14
N ASP A 94 7.39 -0.59 -7.25
CA ASP A 94 7.08 0.06 -8.53
C ASP A 94 5.88 1.01 -8.40
N SER A 95 4.86 0.59 -7.66
CA SER A 95 3.64 1.38 -7.44
C SER A 95 3.88 2.63 -6.58
N GLU A 96 4.78 2.55 -5.60
CA GLU A 96 5.21 3.67 -4.76
C GLU A 96 6.04 4.68 -5.56
N GLU A 97 6.94 4.20 -6.41
CA GLU A 97 7.76 5.02 -7.32
C GLU A 97 6.94 5.59 -8.51
N GLY A 98 5.68 5.16 -8.67
CA GLY A 98 4.81 5.64 -9.74
C GLY A 98 5.05 4.98 -11.09
N ILE A 99 5.76 3.85 -11.10
CA ILE A 99 6.02 3.02 -12.27
C ILE A 99 4.76 2.20 -12.58
N ILE A 100 4.31 2.27 -13.82
CA ILE A 100 3.15 1.53 -14.30
C ILE A 100 3.56 0.54 -15.37
N GLN A 101 3.22 -0.73 -15.15
CA GLN A 101 3.44 -1.79 -16.11
C GLN A 101 2.62 -1.53 -17.37
N SER A 102 3.26 -1.61 -18.54
CA SER A 102 2.58 -1.47 -19.82
C SER A 102 1.67 -2.66 -20.11
N TYR A 103 0.61 -2.42 -20.89
CA TYR A 103 -0.23 -3.51 -21.39
C TYR A 103 0.57 -4.39 -22.37
N ASP A 104 0.61 -5.70 -22.10
CA ASP A 104 1.14 -6.71 -23.02
C ASP A 104 -0.01 -7.64 -23.46
N PRO A 105 -0.34 -7.71 -24.76
CA PRO A 105 -1.42 -8.57 -25.26
C PRO A 105 -1.13 -10.07 -25.08
N ASN A 106 0.11 -10.47 -24.83
CA ASN A 106 0.49 -11.87 -24.59
C ASN A 106 0.26 -12.31 -23.14
N ILE A 107 0.01 -11.37 -22.23
CA ILE A 107 -0.24 -11.66 -20.81
C ILE A 107 -1.74 -11.82 -20.57
N LYS A 108 -2.13 -13.01 -20.08
CA LYS A 108 -3.50 -13.25 -19.64
C LYS A 108 -3.74 -12.59 -18.28
N MET A 109 -4.50 -11.49 -18.28
CA MET A 109 -4.93 -10.81 -17.07
C MET A 109 -5.97 -11.64 -16.30
N LEU A 110 -5.66 -12.07 -15.08
CA LEU A 110 -6.51 -12.96 -14.28
C LEU A 110 -7.67 -12.26 -13.58
N GLY A 111 -7.64 -10.93 -13.49
CA GLY A 111 -8.67 -10.13 -12.83
C GLY A 111 -8.50 -10.11 -11.30
N ALA A 112 -9.60 -9.79 -10.62
CA ALA A 112 -9.65 -9.66 -9.16
C ALA A 112 -10.66 -10.62 -8.54
N ILE A 113 -10.35 -11.08 -7.32
CA ILE A 113 -11.28 -11.85 -6.49
C ILE A 113 -12.33 -10.90 -5.94
N ASN A 114 -13.59 -11.12 -6.33
CA ASN A 114 -14.72 -10.40 -5.77
C ASN A 114 -14.85 -10.67 -4.26
N ARG A 115 -14.80 -9.62 -3.45
CA ARG A 115 -15.01 -9.72 -2.01
C ARG A 115 -16.50 -9.79 -1.69
N GLU A 116 -17.00 -11.02 -1.48
CA GLU A 116 -18.36 -11.31 -0.99
C GLU A 116 -19.50 -10.70 -1.85
N GLY A 117 -19.26 -10.41 -3.13
CA GLY A 117 -20.28 -9.82 -3.99
C GLY A 117 -20.33 -8.29 -3.97
N VAL A 118 -19.51 -7.63 -3.14
CA VAL A 118 -19.59 -6.19 -2.90
C VAL A 118 -18.65 -5.39 -3.80
N THR A 119 -17.51 -5.95 -4.24
CA THR A 119 -16.49 -5.18 -4.97
C THR A 119 -16.59 -5.30 -6.49
N CYS A 120 -17.47 -6.16 -7.03
CA CYS A 120 -17.49 -6.45 -8.46
C CYS A 120 -17.72 -5.22 -9.36
N TYR A 121 -18.49 -4.23 -8.90
CA TYR A 121 -18.69 -2.98 -9.65
C TYR A 121 -17.38 -2.21 -9.79
N LEU A 122 -16.57 -2.18 -8.72
CA LEU A 122 -15.29 -1.50 -8.67
C LEU A 122 -14.24 -2.28 -9.47
N ASP A 123 -14.18 -3.60 -9.29
CA ASP A 123 -13.26 -4.48 -10.02
C ASP A 123 -13.52 -4.39 -11.54
N ALA A 124 -14.79 -4.39 -11.96
CA ALA A 124 -15.18 -4.23 -13.36
C ALA A 124 -14.87 -2.83 -13.90
N LEU A 125 -15.09 -1.78 -13.10
CA LEU A 125 -14.77 -0.41 -13.48
C LEU A 125 -13.25 -0.22 -13.67
N LEU A 126 -12.45 -0.65 -12.70
CA LEU A 126 -10.99 -0.57 -12.79
C LEU A 126 -10.45 -1.38 -13.96
N TYR A 127 -11.03 -2.55 -14.23
CA TYR A 127 -10.69 -3.34 -15.40
C TYR A 127 -11.02 -2.59 -16.70
N ALA A 128 -12.22 -2.02 -16.81
CA ALA A 128 -12.63 -1.26 -17.99
C ALA A 128 -11.73 -0.04 -18.24
N MET A 129 -11.33 0.67 -17.17
CA MET A 129 -10.51 1.87 -17.26
C MET A 129 -9.04 1.57 -17.57
N PHE A 130 -8.46 0.53 -16.96
CA PHE A 130 -7.00 0.38 -16.92
C PHE A 130 -6.46 -0.91 -17.53
N ALA A 131 -7.29 -1.89 -17.90
CA ALA A 131 -6.78 -3.15 -18.45
C ALA A 131 -6.09 -2.95 -19.81
N ARG A 132 -6.70 -2.17 -20.71
CA ARG A 132 -6.22 -1.98 -22.10
C ARG A 132 -6.22 -0.53 -22.58
N LEU A 133 -6.97 0.36 -21.92
CA LEU A 133 -7.14 1.74 -22.37
C LEU A 133 -6.09 2.65 -21.73
N GLY A 134 -5.39 3.41 -22.57
CA GLY A 134 -4.45 4.44 -22.12
C GLY A 134 -5.12 5.75 -21.67
N SER A 135 -6.40 5.96 -22.00
CA SER A 135 -7.11 7.22 -21.78
C SER A 135 -7.18 7.66 -20.32
N PHE A 136 -7.11 6.72 -19.38
CA PHE A 136 -7.15 6.98 -17.94
C PHE A 136 -5.77 6.92 -17.27
N GLU A 137 -4.70 6.51 -17.99
CA GLU A 137 -3.37 6.33 -17.40
C GLU A 137 -2.76 7.62 -16.85
N ALA A 138 -3.10 8.77 -17.43
CA ALA A 138 -2.68 10.07 -16.95
C ALA A 138 -3.05 10.30 -15.45
N MET A 139 -4.13 9.66 -14.97
CA MET A 139 -4.51 9.71 -13.57
C MET A 139 -3.52 8.97 -12.66
N LEU A 140 -2.88 7.90 -13.15
CA LEU A 140 -1.94 7.08 -12.40
C LEU A 140 -0.56 7.75 -12.27
N TYR A 141 -0.15 8.55 -13.25
CA TYR A 141 1.14 9.27 -13.22
C TYR A 141 1.14 10.50 -12.31
N LYS A 142 -0.02 10.92 -11.80
CA LYS A 142 -0.11 12.07 -10.91
C LYS A 142 0.45 11.73 -9.54
N ASN A 143 1.42 12.52 -9.08
CA ASN A 143 1.91 12.46 -7.72
C ASN A 143 1.11 13.41 -6.82
N PHE A 144 0.82 12.95 -5.61
CA PHE A 144 0.06 13.68 -4.60
C PHE A 144 0.94 13.88 -3.37
N GLU A 145 0.91 15.09 -2.81
CA GLU A 145 1.68 15.42 -1.60
C GLU A 145 0.92 15.05 -0.32
N ASP A 146 -0.41 15.05 -0.35
CA ASP A 146 -1.21 14.67 0.80
C ASP A 146 -1.25 13.14 0.98
N PRO A 147 -1.08 12.65 2.23
CA PRO A 147 -1.03 11.22 2.50
C PRO A 147 -2.24 10.40 2.00
N PRO A 148 -3.50 10.86 2.13
CA PRO A 148 -4.65 10.07 1.68
C PRO A 148 -4.68 9.84 0.17
N ARG A 149 -4.49 10.89 -0.65
CA ARG A 149 -4.48 10.73 -2.11
C ARG A 149 -3.24 10.01 -2.59
N LYS A 150 -2.08 10.20 -1.94
CA LYS A 150 -0.87 9.42 -2.24
C LYS A 150 -1.13 7.93 -2.02
N LYS A 151 -1.72 7.56 -0.87
CA LYS A 151 -2.07 6.17 -0.56
C LYS A 151 -3.02 5.56 -1.59
N LEU A 152 -4.08 6.29 -1.97
CA LEU A 152 -5.02 5.85 -2.98
C LEU A 152 -4.35 5.66 -4.35
N ALA A 153 -3.50 6.60 -4.76
CA ALA A 153 -2.74 6.49 -6.00
C ALA A 153 -1.85 5.25 -6.00
N THR A 154 -1.07 5.01 -4.94
CA THR A 154 -0.24 3.80 -4.79
C THR A 154 -1.08 2.52 -4.91
N LEU A 155 -2.25 2.46 -4.30
CA LEU A 155 -3.12 1.27 -4.38
C LEU A 155 -3.70 1.04 -5.78
N LEU A 156 -4.13 2.11 -6.46
CA LEU A 156 -4.60 2.01 -7.83
C LEU A 156 -3.48 1.52 -8.75
N ARG A 157 -2.27 2.04 -8.59
CA ARG A 157 -1.09 1.59 -9.33
C ARG A 157 -0.77 0.13 -9.04
N LEU A 158 -0.81 -0.29 -7.77
CA LEU A 158 -0.61 -1.69 -7.38
C LEU A 158 -1.65 -2.61 -8.00
N TRP A 159 -2.92 -2.21 -8.00
CA TRP A 159 -4.00 -2.96 -8.63
C TRP A 159 -3.74 -3.13 -10.14
N VAL A 160 -3.38 -2.05 -10.84
CA VAL A 160 -3.11 -2.06 -12.28
C VAL A 160 -1.86 -2.88 -12.62
N ASN A 161 -0.78 -2.71 -11.86
CA ASN A 161 0.46 -3.46 -12.05
C ASN A 161 0.24 -4.96 -11.82
N THR A 162 -0.48 -5.33 -10.76
CA THR A 162 -0.84 -6.73 -10.49
C THR A 162 -1.67 -7.32 -11.64
N LEU A 163 -2.66 -6.56 -12.15
CA LEU A 163 -3.48 -6.99 -13.28
C LEU A 163 -2.63 -7.24 -14.53
N ARG A 164 -1.81 -6.25 -14.92
CA ARG A 164 -1.02 -6.26 -16.15
C ARG A 164 0.18 -7.22 -16.08
N ALA A 165 0.65 -7.57 -14.89
CA ALA A 165 1.57 -8.68 -14.65
C ALA A 165 0.92 -10.07 -14.84
N GLY A 166 -0.39 -10.14 -15.13
CA GLY A 166 -1.11 -11.39 -15.28
C GLY A 166 -1.34 -12.11 -13.95
N LYS A 167 -1.33 -11.37 -12.85
CA LYS A 167 -1.47 -11.93 -11.50
C LYS A 167 -2.91 -11.76 -11.02
N LEU A 168 -3.35 -12.70 -10.18
CA LEU A 168 -4.66 -12.65 -9.57
C LEU A 168 -4.62 -11.62 -8.44
N ILE A 169 -5.51 -10.63 -8.51
CA ILE A 169 -5.63 -9.64 -7.45
C ILE A 169 -6.47 -10.25 -6.33
N THR A 170 -5.82 -10.59 -5.23
CA THR A 170 -6.43 -11.21 -4.06
C THR A 170 -7.09 -10.17 -3.14
N THR A 171 -7.97 -10.63 -2.25
CA THR A 171 -8.82 -9.75 -1.43
C THR A 171 -8.03 -8.89 -0.44
N ASP A 172 -6.84 -9.32 -0.01
CA ASP A 172 -5.88 -8.56 0.79
C ASP A 172 -5.33 -7.32 0.05
N ILE A 173 -5.19 -7.38 -1.27
CA ILE A 173 -4.77 -6.22 -2.09
C ILE A 173 -5.92 -5.20 -2.18
N VAL A 174 -7.15 -5.68 -2.39
CA VAL A 174 -8.34 -4.82 -2.61
C VAL A 174 -9.01 -4.39 -1.30
N ARG A 175 -8.70 -5.03 -0.16
CA ARG A 175 -9.36 -4.78 1.15
C ARG A 175 -9.41 -3.31 1.53
N TYR A 176 -8.43 -2.53 1.05
CA TYR A 176 -8.26 -1.13 1.39
C TYR A 176 -8.95 -0.17 0.41
N VAL A 177 -9.35 -0.60 -0.79
CA VAL A 177 -9.94 0.30 -1.80
C VAL A 177 -11.34 0.82 -1.39
N PRO A 178 -12.26 -0.01 -0.87
CA PRO A 178 -13.59 0.46 -0.46
C PRO A 178 -13.59 1.38 0.78
N ASN A 179 -12.60 1.26 1.66
CA ASN A 179 -12.49 2.08 2.88
C ASN A 179 -11.88 3.48 2.62
N MET A 180 -11.78 3.90 1.36
CA MET A 180 -11.15 5.15 0.93
C MET A 180 -12.09 6.12 0.19
N LEU A 181 -13.31 5.69 -0.11
CA LEU A 181 -14.40 6.55 -0.58
C LEU A 181 -15.23 7.01 0.63
#